data_AF-A0A2K5V7X2-F1
#
_entry.id   AF-A0A2K5V7X2-F1
#
_cell.length_a   1.000
_cell.length_b   1.000
_cell.length_c   1.000
_cell.angle_alpha   90.00
_cell.angle_beta   90.00
_cell.angle_gamma   90.00
#
_symmetry.space_group_name_H-M   'P 1'
#
loop_
_entity.id
_entity.type
_entity.pdbx_description
1 polymer ?
#
loop_
_entity_poly.entity_id
_entity_poly.type
_entity_poly.pdbx_seq_one_letter_code
_entity_poly.pdbx_strand_id
1 'polypeptide(L)'
;MGENAAPDFYYVAMDFGGHGLSSHYSSGVPYYHQTFVSEIRRVVAGGIVGGMFSCIFPEMVNKLILLDSPLLLLESNEVENLLTYKRRTIEHMLQVEASQEPSRVYSLKQLLQRLLKSNSHLNEECGELLLQRGTTKVAAGLVLNRDQRLSWPENSVDLVSRELYAHSIRKLQAHVLFIKAVHGYFDVRRENYSDKESLSFMIHTLKSTLKEQFQFVEIPGNHYVHMSEPQHVATIISSFLQHKHMLTAL
;
A
#
# COMPACT_ATOMS: atom_id res chain seq x y z
N MET A 1 -11.25 1.40 -18.30
CA MET A 1 -11.44 0.21 -17.44
C MET A 1 -12.00 -0.89 -18.33
N GLY A 2 -11.28 -2.00 -18.46
CA GLY A 2 -11.60 -3.08 -19.42
C GLY A 2 -12.74 -3.99 -18.94
N GLU A 3 -13.29 -4.74 -19.88
CA GLU A 3 -14.51 -5.57 -19.83
C GLU A 3 -14.55 -6.71 -18.77
N ASN A 4 -13.66 -6.73 -17.78
CA ASN A 4 -13.50 -7.84 -16.82
C ASN A 4 -13.70 -7.45 -15.34
N ALA A 5 -14.13 -6.22 -15.02
CA ALA A 5 -14.54 -5.89 -13.67
C ALA A 5 -15.90 -6.55 -13.37
N ALA A 6 -16.05 -7.20 -12.21
CA ALA A 6 -17.31 -7.82 -11.82
C ALA A 6 -18.43 -6.75 -11.82
N PRO A 7 -19.47 -6.88 -12.67
CA PRO A 7 -20.43 -5.80 -12.94
C PRO A 7 -21.29 -5.39 -11.74
N ASP A 8 -21.24 -6.15 -10.64
CA ASP A 8 -22.05 -5.95 -9.43
C ASP A 8 -21.36 -5.12 -8.34
N PHE A 9 -20.16 -4.58 -8.58
CA PHE A 9 -19.39 -3.84 -7.56
C PHE A 9 -19.18 -2.37 -7.92
N TYR A 10 -19.36 -1.50 -6.91
CA TYR A 10 -19.00 -0.09 -6.98
C TYR A 10 -17.58 0.10 -6.43
N TYR A 11 -16.65 0.50 -7.30
CA TYR A 11 -15.24 0.68 -6.95
C TYR A 11 -14.93 2.16 -6.65
N VAL A 12 -14.31 2.41 -5.50
CA VAL A 12 -13.81 3.73 -5.12
C VAL A 12 -12.28 3.68 -5.07
N ALA A 13 -11.63 4.41 -5.96
CA ALA A 13 -10.19 4.63 -5.94
C ALA A 13 -9.91 6.03 -5.38
N MET A 14 -9.46 6.11 -4.13
CA MET A 14 -9.17 7.37 -3.44
C MET A 14 -7.67 7.69 -3.48
N ASP A 15 -7.34 8.98 -3.51
CA ASP A 15 -6.00 9.44 -3.21
C ASP A 15 -5.90 9.80 -1.72
N PHE A 16 -4.86 9.32 -1.04
CA PHE A 16 -4.57 9.73 0.35
C PHE A 16 -4.09 11.18 0.42
N GLY A 17 -4.22 11.81 1.58
CA GLY A 17 -3.60 13.10 1.86
C GLY A 17 -2.14 13.15 1.39
N GLY A 18 -1.75 14.21 0.69
CA GLY A 18 -0.40 14.34 0.14
C GLY A 18 -0.11 13.51 -1.11
N HIS A 19 -1.10 12.81 -1.69
CA HIS A 19 -0.98 12.01 -2.92
C HIS A 19 -2.01 12.43 -3.97
N GLY A 20 -1.72 12.11 -5.24
CA GLY A 20 -2.65 12.26 -6.36
C GLY A 20 -3.23 13.67 -6.44
N LEU A 21 -4.54 13.81 -6.29
CA LEU A 21 -5.23 15.12 -6.29
C LEU A 21 -5.76 15.52 -4.90
N SER A 22 -5.50 14.72 -3.86
CA SER A 22 -5.88 15.04 -2.49
C SER A 22 -4.98 16.14 -1.92
N SER A 23 -5.57 17.00 -1.10
CA SER A 23 -4.83 18.10 -0.45
C SER A 23 -3.69 17.57 0.40
N HIS A 24 -2.62 18.35 0.47
CA HIS A 24 -1.56 18.15 1.46
C HIS A 24 -2.10 18.47 2.85
N TYR A 25 -1.56 17.83 3.89
CA TYR A 25 -1.84 18.25 5.25
C TYR A 25 -1.28 19.64 5.52
N SER A 26 -1.86 20.35 6.48
CA SER A 26 -1.34 21.65 6.93
C SER A 26 0.12 21.55 7.38
N SER A 27 0.83 22.69 7.35
CA SER A 27 2.19 22.80 7.89
C SER A 27 2.22 22.35 9.36
N GLY A 28 3.28 21.64 9.76
CA GLY A 28 3.44 21.10 11.11
C GLY A 28 2.64 19.82 11.39
N VAL A 29 1.82 19.34 10.44
CA VAL A 29 1.06 18.09 10.59
C VAL A 29 1.82 16.95 9.90
N PRO A 30 2.34 15.96 10.64
CA PRO A 30 3.03 14.81 10.07
C PRO A 30 2.08 13.83 9.38
N TYR A 31 2.63 13.06 8.43
CA TYR A 31 1.95 11.89 7.86
C TYR A 31 2.26 10.65 8.70
N TYR A 32 1.25 10.17 9.43
CA TYR A 32 1.29 8.90 10.15
C TYR A 32 0.35 7.88 9.52
N HIS A 33 0.67 6.60 9.67
CA HIS A 33 -0.13 5.51 9.13
C HIS A 33 -1.57 5.54 9.65
N GLN A 34 -1.74 5.82 10.95
CA GLN A 34 -3.04 5.98 11.60
C GLN A 34 -3.91 7.08 10.97
N THR A 35 -3.30 8.14 10.42
CA THR A 35 -4.05 9.21 9.74
C THR A 35 -4.64 8.69 8.43
N PHE A 36 -3.89 7.88 7.67
CA PHE A 36 -4.44 7.22 6.49
C PHE A 36 -5.56 6.22 6.83
N VAL A 37 -5.46 5.49 7.95
CA VAL A 37 -6.55 4.63 8.43
C VAL A 37 -7.81 5.48 8.73
N SER A 38 -7.63 6.66 9.32
CA SER A 38 -8.72 7.58 9.61
C SER A 38 -9.33 8.17 8.33
N GLU A 39 -8.53 8.42 7.29
CA GLU A 39 -9.02 8.83 5.97
C GLU A 39 -9.85 7.73 5.32
N ILE A 40 -9.39 6.47 5.39
CA ILE A 40 -10.21 5.32 4.99
C ILE A 40 -11.51 5.31 5.76
N ARG A 41 -11.51 5.54 7.07
CA ARG A 41 -12.76 5.53 7.85
C ARG A 41 -13.79 6.57 7.37
N ARG A 42 -13.31 7.65 6.72
CA ARG A 42 -14.14 8.70 6.12
C ARG A 42 -14.62 8.36 4.69
N VAL A 43 -13.94 7.47 3.97
CA VAL A 43 -14.18 7.19 2.53
C VAL A 43 -14.51 5.72 2.20
N VAL A 44 -13.84 4.74 2.86
CA VAL A 44 -13.71 3.26 2.73
C VAL A 44 -13.03 2.74 1.43
N ALA A 45 -12.18 1.70 1.31
CA ALA A 45 -11.23 0.89 2.11
C ALA A 45 -10.11 0.38 1.16
N GLY A 46 -8.82 0.31 1.54
CA GLY A 46 -7.76 -0.21 0.63
C GLY A 46 -6.30 -0.30 1.14
N GLY A 47 -5.55 -1.28 0.63
CA GLY A 47 -4.07 -1.41 0.73
C GLY A 47 -3.52 -1.81 2.12
N ILE A 48 -2.21 -1.66 2.38
CA ILE A 48 -1.59 -1.89 3.72
C ILE A 48 -2.36 -1.14 4.83
N VAL A 49 -2.79 0.08 4.50
CA VAL A 49 -3.67 0.90 5.35
C VAL A 49 -5.03 0.20 5.56
N GLY A 50 -5.56 -0.44 4.53
CA GLY A 50 -6.72 -1.33 4.56
C GLY A 50 -6.49 -2.58 5.41
N GLY A 51 -5.27 -3.13 5.45
CA GLY A 51 -4.89 -4.20 6.38
C GLY A 51 -5.00 -3.76 7.83
N MET A 52 -4.39 -2.62 8.17
CA MET A 52 -4.54 -2.01 9.50
C MET A 52 -6.00 -1.65 9.81
N PHE A 53 -6.72 -1.05 8.86
CA PHE A 53 -8.14 -0.73 8.99
C PHE A 53 -9.00 -1.98 9.26
N SER A 54 -8.73 -3.08 8.57
CA SER A 54 -9.44 -4.35 8.77
C SER A 54 -9.19 -4.95 10.14
N CYS A 55 -8.03 -4.68 10.75
CA CYS A 55 -7.73 -5.09 12.13
C CYS A 55 -8.41 -4.20 13.17
N ILE A 56 -8.53 -2.88 12.90
CA ILE A 56 -9.09 -1.88 13.84
C ILE A 56 -10.63 -1.83 13.78
N PHE A 57 -11.22 -1.99 12.59
CA PHE A 57 -12.66 -1.97 12.32
C PHE A 57 -13.10 -3.25 11.59
N PRO A 58 -12.88 -4.43 12.20
CA PRO A 58 -13.10 -5.71 11.53
C PRO A 58 -14.53 -5.93 11.05
N GLU A 59 -15.52 -5.36 11.75
CA GLU A 59 -16.93 -5.41 11.38
C GLU A 59 -17.27 -4.63 10.11
N MET A 60 -16.39 -3.72 9.68
CA MET A 60 -16.58 -2.88 8.49
C MET A 60 -16.01 -3.51 7.22
N VAL A 61 -15.33 -4.65 7.31
CA VAL A 61 -14.64 -5.27 6.17
C VAL A 61 -15.09 -6.72 5.99
N ASN A 62 -15.85 -6.97 4.93
CA ASN A 62 -16.27 -8.33 4.56
C ASN A 62 -15.14 -9.11 3.86
N LYS A 63 -14.46 -8.46 2.92
CA LYS A 63 -13.41 -9.05 2.08
C LYS A 63 -12.23 -8.09 1.97
N LEU A 64 -11.02 -8.60 2.23
CA LEU A 64 -9.76 -7.88 2.09
C LEU A 64 -8.92 -8.54 1.00
N ILE A 65 -8.43 -7.75 0.05
CA ILE A 65 -7.57 -8.22 -1.04
C ILE A 65 -6.22 -7.51 -0.92
N LEU A 66 -5.17 -8.30 -0.76
CA LEU A 66 -3.78 -7.86 -0.71
C LEU A 66 -3.13 -8.18 -2.06
N LEU A 67 -2.74 -7.14 -2.81
CA LEU A 67 -2.05 -7.27 -4.10
C LEU A 67 -0.57 -7.02 -3.90
N ASP A 68 0.20 -8.11 -3.88
CA ASP A 68 1.65 -8.13 -3.75
C ASP A 68 2.18 -7.20 -2.65
N SER A 69 1.47 -7.19 -1.53
CA SER A 69 1.65 -6.28 -0.42
C SER A 69 1.37 -7.02 0.89
N PRO A 70 2.17 -6.79 1.94
CA PRO A 70 1.91 -7.41 3.24
C PRO A 70 0.66 -6.82 3.89
N LEU A 71 0.02 -7.57 4.78
CA LEU A 71 -1.12 -7.07 5.58
C LEU A 71 -0.70 -5.91 6.49
N LEU A 72 0.43 -6.08 7.18
CA LEU A 72 1.11 -5.12 8.04
C LEU A 72 2.61 -5.28 7.81
N LEU A 73 3.39 -4.21 7.93
CA LEU A 73 4.84 -4.29 7.79
C LEU A 73 5.49 -4.84 9.06
N LEU A 74 6.14 -5.99 8.95
CA LEU A 74 6.95 -6.54 10.02
C LEU A 74 8.31 -5.85 10.13
N GLU A 75 8.71 -5.60 11.36
CA GLU A 75 10.06 -5.23 11.74
C GLU A 75 10.67 -6.31 12.64
N SER A 76 11.78 -6.88 12.18
CA SER A 76 12.44 -7.99 12.87
C SER A 76 13.21 -7.54 14.11
N ASN A 77 13.58 -6.26 14.21
CA ASN A 77 14.29 -5.68 15.35
C ASN A 77 13.60 -4.42 15.88
N GLU A 78 12.29 -4.51 16.11
CA GLU A 78 11.43 -3.35 16.37
C GLU A 78 11.83 -2.63 17.64
N VAL A 79 12.10 -3.36 18.73
CA VAL A 79 12.46 -2.78 20.03
C VAL A 79 13.71 -1.90 19.94
N GLU A 80 14.75 -2.35 19.26
CA GLU A 80 16.01 -1.61 19.12
C GLU A 80 15.87 -0.41 18.17
N ASN A 81 15.09 -0.57 17.10
CA ASN A 81 14.99 0.45 16.05
C ASN A 81 13.86 1.47 16.26
N LEU A 82 12.89 1.21 17.14
CA LEU A 82 11.69 2.02 17.32
C LEU A 82 12.01 3.50 17.57
N LEU A 83 12.89 3.80 18.53
CA LEU A 83 13.25 5.18 18.87
C LEU A 83 14.02 5.85 17.74
N THR A 84 14.86 5.09 17.03
CA THR A 84 15.62 5.56 15.87
C THR A 84 14.68 5.95 14.74
N TYR A 85 13.69 5.11 14.41
CA TYR A 85 12.69 5.42 13.38
C TYR A 85 11.83 6.62 13.75
N LYS A 86 11.35 6.69 15.01
CA LYS A 86 10.60 7.85 15.49
C LYS A 86 11.38 9.15 15.37
N ARG A 87 12.66 9.17 15.80
CA ARG A 87 13.53 10.33 15.62
C ARG A 87 13.69 10.67 14.14
N ARG A 88 14.01 9.70 13.29
CA ARG A 88 14.21 9.91 11.85
C ARG A 88 12.98 10.53 11.18
N THR A 89 11.77 10.06 11.50
CA THR A 89 10.53 10.63 10.98
C THR A 89 10.37 12.11 11.36
N ILE A 90 10.61 12.45 12.64
CA ILE A 90 10.49 13.82 13.13
C ILE A 90 11.53 14.73 12.47
N GLU A 91 12.81 14.33 12.49
CA GLU A 91 13.90 15.11 11.91
C GLU A 91 13.72 15.30 10.40
N HIS A 92 13.25 14.26 9.68
CA HIS A 92 12.95 14.37 8.26
C HIS A 92 11.86 15.41 7.98
N MET A 93 10.77 15.39 8.75
CA MET A 93 9.70 16.38 8.60
C MET A 93 10.23 17.79 8.83
N LEU A 94 10.96 18.02 9.93
CA LEU A 94 11.54 19.32 10.26
C LEU A 94 12.51 19.81 9.18
N GLN A 95 13.33 18.90 8.63
CA GLN A 95 14.26 19.21 7.55
C GLN A 95 13.52 19.66 6.27
N VAL A 96 12.46 18.93 5.88
CA VAL A 96 11.67 19.29 4.69
C VAL A 96 10.99 20.64 4.88
N GLU A 97 10.38 20.88 6.05
CA GLU A 97 9.73 22.16 6.36
C GLU A 97 10.71 23.34 6.40
N ALA A 98 11.90 23.13 6.98
CA ALA A 98 12.95 24.15 7.02
C ALA A 98 13.55 24.46 5.64
N SER A 99 13.56 23.49 4.72
CA SER A 99 14.15 23.67 3.38
C SER A 99 13.43 24.72 2.54
N GLN A 100 12.12 24.94 2.79
CA GLN A 100 11.24 25.80 1.99
C GLN A 100 11.40 25.59 0.46
N GLU A 101 11.81 24.39 0.02
CA GLU A 101 12.15 24.19 -1.38
C GLU A 101 10.91 24.38 -2.26
N PRO A 102 10.94 25.31 -3.22
CA PRO A 102 9.81 25.54 -4.09
C PRO A 102 9.53 24.29 -4.92
N SER A 103 8.25 24.07 -5.24
CA SER A 103 7.85 23.00 -6.14
C SER A 103 8.60 23.10 -7.46
N ARG A 104 9.48 22.11 -7.70
CA ARG A 104 10.30 22.06 -8.90
C ARG A 104 9.42 21.70 -10.11
N VAL A 105 9.63 22.41 -11.22
CA VAL A 105 8.93 22.16 -12.49
C VAL A 105 9.78 21.24 -13.36
N TYR A 106 9.13 20.26 -13.98
CA TYR A 106 9.78 19.22 -14.79
C TYR A 106 9.07 19.01 -16.12
N SER A 107 9.79 18.47 -17.10
CA SER A 107 9.15 17.83 -18.26
C SER A 107 8.66 16.43 -17.92
N LEU A 108 7.68 15.92 -18.68
CA LEU A 108 7.19 14.54 -18.54
C LEU A 108 8.35 13.53 -18.63
N LYS A 109 9.25 13.70 -19.61
CA LYS A 109 10.43 12.85 -19.79
C LYS A 109 11.32 12.81 -18.55
N GLN A 110 11.58 13.95 -17.92
CA GLN A 110 12.39 14.00 -16.69
C GLN A 110 11.70 13.28 -15.52
N LEU A 111 10.39 13.44 -15.37
CA LEU A 111 9.63 12.77 -14.32
C LEU A 111 9.57 11.26 -14.55
N LEU A 112 9.32 10.83 -15.78
CA LEU A 112 9.27 9.43 -16.15
C LEU A 112 10.61 8.73 -15.91
N GLN A 113 11.72 9.33 -16.36
CA GLN A 113 13.06 8.81 -16.09
C GLN A 113 13.34 8.67 -14.59
N ARG A 114 12.95 9.66 -13.78
CA ARG A 114 13.11 9.61 -12.31
C ARG A 114 12.26 8.50 -11.70
N LEU A 115 11.00 8.40 -12.11
CA LEU A 115 10.04 7.42 -11.60
C LEU A 115 10.52 5.99 -11.88
N LEU A 116 10.92 5.71 -13.13
CA LEU A 116 11.43 4.39 -13.55
C LEU A 116 12.76 4.05 -12.88
N LYS A 117 13.66 5.04 -12.68
CA LYS A 117 14.92 4.83 -11.95
C LYS A 117 14.68 4.42 -10.50
N SER A 118 13.70 5.02 -9.83
CA SER A 118 13.33 4.67 -8.45
C SER A 118 12.47 3.40 -8.35
N ASN A 119 11.90 2.93 -9.47
CA ASN A 119 10.99 1.79 -9.51
C ASN A 119 11.32 0.93 -10.73
N SER A 120 12.43 0.20 -10.67
CA SER A 120 13.01 -0.54 -11.81
C SER A 120 12.08 -1.54 -12.48
N HIS A 121 11.04 -2.02 -11.78
CA HIS A 121 10.08 -3.02 -12.29
C HIS A 121 8.83 -2.40 -12.90
N LEU A 122 8.66 -1.08 -12.78
CA LEU A 122 7.59 -0.35 -13.43
C LEU A 122 7.94 -0.17 -14.91
N ASN A 123 7.00 -0.47 -15.81
CA ASN A 123 7.19 -0.20 -17.23
C ASN A 123 6.82 1.26 -17.57
N GLU A 124 7.20 1.71 -18.77
CA GLU A 124 7.01 3.10 -19.19
C GLU A 124 5.53 3.51 -19.22
N GLU A 125 4.66 2.67 -19.79
CA GLU A 125 3.22 2.92 -19.90
C GLU A 125 2.55 3.09 -18.52
N CYS A 126 2.83 2.19 -17.57
CA CYS A 126 2.35 2.31 -16.20
C CYS A 126 2.92 3.55 -15.51
N GLY A 127 4.18 3.89 -15.79
CA GLY A 127 4.81 5.12 -15.31
C GLY A 127 4.09 6.37 -15.80
N GLU A 128 3.72 6.43 -17.06
CA GLU A 128 2.93 7.52 -17.62
C GLU A 128 1.55 7.61 -16.96
N LEU A 129 0.84 6.50 -16.78
CA LEU A 129 -0.45 6.45 -16.08
C LEU A 129 -0.35 7.00 -14.64
N LEU A 130 0.69 6.64 -13.90
CA LEU A 130 0.92 7.18 -12.55
C LEU A 130 1.19 8.70 -12.60
N LEU A 131 1.97 9.18 -13.57
CA LEU A 131 2.26 10.60 -13.71
C LEU A 131 1.06 11.43 -14.16
N GLN A 132 0.13 10.86 -14.93
CA GLN A 132 -1.11 11.53 -15.33
C GLN A 132 -1.93 11.99 -14.12
N ARG A 133 -1.96 11.19 -13.04
CA ARG A 133 -2.66 11.54 -11.79
C ARG A 133 -1.75 12.16 -10.74
N GLY A 134 -0.46 11.83 -10.76
CA GLY A 134 0.55 12.28 -9.80
C GLY A 134 1.17 13.65 -10.12
N THR A 135 0.75 14.32 -11.19
CA THR A 135 1.27 15.62 -11.60
C THR A 135 0.17 16.62 -11.93
N THR A 136 0.49 17.91 -11.83
CA THR A 136 -0.34 19.02 -12.28
C THR A 136 0.41 19.82 -13.33
N LYS A 137 -0.28 20.15 -14.43
CA LYS A 137 0.26 21.00 -15.49
C LYS A 137 0.29 22.45 -15.07
N VAL A 138 1.45 23.08 -15.19
CA VAL A 138 1.70 24.51 -14.98
C VAL A 138 2.26 25.13 -16.27
N ALA A 139 2.33 26.46 -16.34
CA ALA A 139 2.76 27.17 -17.56
C ALA A 139 4.13 26.69 -18.09
N ALA A 140 5.07 26.38 -17.19
CA ALA A 140 6.44 25.98 -17.54
C ALA A 140 6.66 24.46 -17.60
N GLY A 141 5.65 23.62 -17.36
CA GLY A 141 5.82 22.15 -17.35
C GLY A 141 4.88 21.43 -16.40
N LEU A 142 5.41 20.46 -15.65
CA LEU A 142 4.68 19.63 -14.69
C LEU A 142 5.26 19.79 -13.29
N VAL A 143 4.38 19.83 -12.30
CA VAL A 143 4.73 19.78 -10.87
C VAL A 143 4.23 18.46 -10.29
N LEU A 144 5.03 17.81 -9.43
CA LEU A 144 4.59 16.62 -8.71
C LEU A 144 3.56 17.02 -7.65
N ASN A 145 2.44 16.31 -7.61
CA ASN A 145 1.40 16.52 -6.60
C ASN A 145 1.74 15.87 -5.27
N ARG A 146 2.73 14.98 -5.24
CA ARG A 146 3.15 14.28 -4.02
C ARG A 146 3.82 15.25 -3.06
N ASP A 147 3.40 15.23 -1.80
CA ASP A 147 4.02 16.01 -0.73
C ASP A 147 5.47 15.56 -0.49
N GLN A 148 6.39 16.51 -0.36
CA GLN A 148 7.81 16.21 -0.15
C GLN A 148 8.07 15.54 1.21
N ARG A 149 7.20 15.75 2.20
CA ARG A 149 7.28 15.10 3.52
C ARG A 149 7.09 13.57 3.44
N LEU A 150 6.51 13.09 2.34
CA LEU A 150 6.33 11.67 2.05
C LEU A 150 7.51 11.07 1.27
N SER A 151 8.56 11.84 0.97
CA SER A 151 9.70 11.39 0.14
C SER A 151 10.35 10.09 0.64
N TRP A 152 10.24 9.78 1.93
CA TRP A 152 10.66 8.53 2.56
C TRP A 152 9.43 7.80 3.14
N PRO A 153 8.79 6.89 2.36
CA PRO A 153 7.56 6.23 2.76
C PRO A 153 7.65 5.49 4.10
N GLU A 154 8.81 4.92 4.42
CA GLU A 154 9.09 4.22 5.67
C GLU A 154 8.97 5.10 6.93
N ASN A 155 8.95 6.42 6.77
CA ASN A 155 8.74 7.34 7.89
C ASN A 155 7.26 7.56 8.21
N SER A 156 6.34 7.11 7.35
CA SER A 156 4.89 7.29 7.49
C SER A 156 4.12 5.99 7.67
N VAL A 157 4.80 4.84 7.72
CA VAL A 157 4.17 3.53 7.91
C VAL A 157 4.56 2.95 9.26
N ASP A 158 3.58 2.38 9.97
CA ASP A 158 3.84 1.69 11.23
C ASP A 158 4.45 0.32 10.96
N LEU A 159 5.53 0.05 11.69
CA LEU A 159 6.18 -1.24 11.73
C LEU A 159 5.72 -1.99 12.99
N VAL A 160 5.40 -3.27 12.85
CA VAL A 160 4.88 -4.08 13.96
C VAL A 160 5.78 -5.27 14.26
N SER A 161 5.85 -5.64 15.54
CA SER A 161 6.50 -6.87 15.97
C SER A 161 5.73 -8.12 15.53
N ARG A 162 6.36 -9.30 15.61
CA ARG A 162 5.70 -10.59 15.31
C ARG A 162 4.50 -10.83 16.22
N GLU A 163 4.59 -10.45 17.49
CA GLU A 163 3.54 -10.59 18.49
C GLU A 163 2.34 -9.69 18.16
N LEU A 164 2.59 -8.42 17.83
CA LEU A 164 1.55 -7.49 17.41
C LEU A 164 0.90 -7.90 16.10
N TYR A 165 1.68 -8.42 15.16
CA TYR A 165 1.18 -8.97 13.90
C TYR A 165 0.23 -10.14 14.14
N ALA A 166 0.65 -11.14 14.93
CA ALA A 166 -0.17 -12.28 15.28
C ALA A 166 -1.41 -11.87 16.08
N HIS A 167 -1.31 -10.87 16.96
CA HIS A 167 -2.46 -10.32 17.67
C HIS A 167 -3.46 -9.67 16.72
N SER A 168 -2.98 -8.87 15.77
CA SER A 168 -3.81 -8.14 14.81
C SER A 168 -4.59 -9.09 13.91
N ILE A 169 -3.95 -10.15 13.40
CA ILE A 169 -4.63 -11.15 12.53
C ILE A 169 -5.78 -11.84 13.27
N ARG A 170 -5.65 -12.13 14.56
CA ARG A 170 -6.74 -12.74 15.36
C ARG A 170 -7.97 -11.84 15.48
N LYS A 171 -7.87 -10.56 15.14
CA LYS A 171 -9.00 -9.62 15.16
C LYS A 171 -9.70 -9.51 13.81
N LEU A 172 -9.08 -9.99 12.72
CA LEU A 172 -9.71 -9.96 11.40
C LEU A 172 -10.98 -10.81 11.37
N GLN A 173 -12.04 -10.23 10.82
CA GLN A 173 -13.29 -10.93 10.48
C GLN A 173 -13.45 -11.12 8.96
N ALA A 174 -12.71 -10.34 8.18
CA ALA A 174 -12.75 -10.38 6.72
C ALA A 174 -12.25 -11.72 6.18
N HIS A 175 -12.82 -12.15 5.05
CA HIS A 175 -12.14 -13.10 4.18
C HIS A 175 -10.96 -12.39 3.52
N VAL A 176 -9.79 -13.00 3.55
CA VAL A 176 -8.55 -12.40 3.06
C VAL A 176 -8.06 -13.17 1.84
N LEU A 177 -7.93 -12.48 0.72
CA LEU A 177 -7.21 -12.96 -0.45
C LEU A 177 -5.86 -12.27 -0.51
N PHE A 178 -4.77 -13.03 -0.51
CA PHE A 178 -3.43 -12.53 -0.76
C PHE A 178 -2.92 -13.06 -2.10
N ILE A 179 -2.77 -12.16 -3.07
CA ILE A 179 -2.14 -12.43 -4.36
C ILE A 179 -0.68 -11.96 -4.30
N LYS A 180 0.27 -12.87 -4.44
CA LYS A 180 1.72 -12.57 -4.50
C LYS A 180 2.21 -12.67 -5.95
N ALA A 181 3.04 -11.73 -6.39
CA ALA A 181 3.77 -11.86 -7.65
C ALA A 181 5.07 -12.63 -7.44
N VAL A 182 5.46 -13.48 -8.40
CA VAL A 182 6.71 -14.28 -8.33
C VAL A 182 7.97 -13.41 -8.28
N HIS A 183 7.97 -12.24 -8.93
CA HIS A 183 9.05 -11.26 -8.90
C HIS A 183 8.58 -9.94 -8.27
N GLY A 184 7.85 -10.07 -7.17
CA GLY A 184 7.11 -9.01 -6.50
C GLY A 184 7.91 -8.21 -5.47
N TYR A 185 7.19 -7.47 -4.64
CA TYR A 185 7.68 -6.66 -3.53
C TYR A 185 8.64 -7.45 -2.63
N PHE A 186 8.28 -8.70 -2.33
CA PHE A 186 9.02 -9.56 -1.41
C PHE A 186 10.30 -10.15 -2.01
N ASP A 187 10.39 -10.20 -3.34
CA ASP A 187 11.54 -10.78 -4.04
C ASP A 187 12.61 -9.73 -4.37
N VAL A 188 12.22 -8.46 -4.49
CA VAL A 188 13.04 -7.39 -5.08
C VAL A 188 13.51 -6.38 -4.04
N ARG A 189 12.66 -6.03 -3.07
CA ARG A 189 12.99 -5.00 -2.05
C ARG A 189 13.61 -5.59 -0.78
N ARG A 190 13.71 -6.91 -0.71
CA ARG A 190 13.85 -7.67 0.52
C ARG A 190 14.65 -8.97 0.28
N GLU A 191 15.81 -8.83 -0.35
CA GLU A 191 16.69 -9.95 -0.73
C GLU A 191 17.36 -10.65 0.46
N ASN A 192 17.31 -10.05 1.66
CA ASN A 192 17.97 -10.58 2.85
C ASN A 192 17.20 -11.76 3.46
N TYR A 193 17.93 -12.71 4.06
CA TYR A 193 17.37 -13.91 4.69
C TYR A 193 16.28 -13.59 5.75
N SER A 194 16.48 -12.54 6.54
CA SER A 194 15.51 -12.01 7.52
C SER A 194 14.16 -11.67 6.89
N ASP A 195 14.15 -11.14 5.67
CA ASP A 195 12.91 -10.75 5.03
C ASP A 195 12.13 -11.94 4.47
N LYS A 196 12.83 -12.97 3.97
CA LYS A 196 12.21 -14.22 3.56
C LYS A 196 11.58 -14.95 4.75
N GLU A 197 12.25 -14.92 5.91
CA GLU A 197 11.69 -15.42 7.16
C GLU A 197 10.46 -14.61 7.60
N SER A 198 10.49 -13.29 7.46
CA SER A 198 9.33 -12.44 7.75
C SER A 198 8.15 -12.74 6.83
N LEU A 199 8.36 -12.93 5.52
CA LEU A 199 7.28 -13.31 4.60
C LEU A 199 6.68 -14.68 4.93
N SER A 200 7.53 -15.68 5.18
CA SER A 200 7.06 -17.02 5.52
C SER A 200 6.27 -17.02 6.83
N PHE A 201 6.74 -16.27 7.84
CA PHE A 201 5.99 -16.02 9.07
C PHE A 201 4.64 -15.36 8.78
N MET A 202 4.60 -14.27 7.99
CA MET A 202 3.34 -13.57 7.67
C MET A 202 2.29 -14.50 7.04
N ILE A 203 2.68 -15.24 6.01
CA ILE A 203 1.79 -16.16 5.31
C ILE A 203 1.36 -17.30 6.24
N HIS A 204 2.29 -17.86 7.02
CA HIS A 204 1.99 -18.92 7.97
C HIS A 204 1.00 -18.47 9.05
N THR A 205 1.19 -17.28 9.64
CA THR A 205 0.29 -16.74 10.66
C THR A 205 -1.10 -16.46 10.08
N LEU A 206 -1.19 -15.88 8.88
CA LEU A 206 -2.47 -15.68 8.20
C LEU A 206 -3.19 -17.01 7.97
N LYS A 207 -2.49 -17.99 7.38
CA LYS A 207 -3.05 -19.30 7.04
C LYS A 207 -3.51 -20.08 8.28
N SER A 208 -2.69 -20.12 9.33
CA SER A 208 -3.01 -20.85 10.56
C SER A 208 -4.13 -20.20 11.38
N THR A 209 -4.22 -18.87 11.36
CA THR A 209 -5.22 -18.12 12.15
C THR A 209 -6.57 -18.07 11.45
N LEU A 210 -6.59 -17.72 10.16
CA LEU A 210 -7.82 -17.45 9.39
C LEU A 210 -8.40 -18.71 8.72
N LYS A 211 -7.57 -19.75 8.51
CA LYS A 211 -7.99 -21.04 7.94
C LYS A 211 -8.77 -20.84 6.63
N GLU A 212 -10.02 -21.30 6.56
CA GLU A 212 -10.90 -21.19 5.39
C GLU A 212 -11.20 -19.74 4.97
N GLN A 213 -10.99 -18.77 5.86
CA GLN A 213 -11.14 -17.35 5.54
C GLN A 213 -9.92 -16.78 4.80
N PHE A 214 -8.83 -17.53 4.62
CA PHE A 214 -7.63 -17.07 3.94
C PHE A 214 -7.35 -17.85 2.66
N GLN A 215 -7.18 -17.11 1.57
CA GLN A 215 -6.77 -17.61 0.27
C GLN A 215 -5.42 -16.99 -0.10
N PHE A 216 -4.49 -17.82 -0.54
CA PHE A 216 -3.18 -17.38 -1.03
C PHE A 216 -3.00 -17.87 -2.47
N VAL A 217 -2.67 -16.95 -3.36
CA VAL A 217 -2.41 -17.24 -4.77
C VAL A 217 -1.11 -16.58 -5.18
N GLU A 218 -0.22 -17.34 -5.81
CA GLU A 218 0.98 -16.79 -6.44
C GLU A 218 0.79 -16.72 -7.95
N ILE A 219 1.15 -15.60 -8.57
CA ILE A 219 0.97 -15.33 -10.01
C ILE A 219 2.28 -14.89 -10.66
N PRO A 220 2.47 -15.18 -11.97
CA PRO A 220 3.61 -14.65 -12.72
C PRO A 220 3.55 -13.12 -12.80
N GLY A 221 4.73 -12.50 -12.93
CA GLY A 221 4.86 -11.04 -13.06
C GLY A 221 5.63 -10.43 -11.89
N ASN A 222 5.62 -9.09 -11.86
CA ASN A 222 6.30 -8.29 -10.85
C ASN A 222 5.32 -7.52 -9.96
N HIS A 223 5.82 -6.67 -9.07
CA HIS A 223 5.00 -5.88 -8.15
C HIS A 223 3.86 -5.07 -8.82
N TYR A 224 4.11 -4.61 -10.05
CA TYR A 224 3.18 -3.81 -10.85
C TYR A 224 2.31 -4.64 -11.78
N VAL A 225 2.24 -5.97 -11.61
CA VAL A 225 1.43 -6.87 -12.45
C VAL A 225 -0.05 -6.44 -12.52
N HIS A 226 -0.57 -5.87 -11.44
CA HIS A 226 -1.94 -5.34 -11.39
C HIS A 226 -2.17 -4.13 -12.30
N MET A 227 -1.11 -3.43 -12.73
CA MET A 227 -1.15 -2.34 -13.70
C MET A 227 -0.76 -2.82 -15.10
N SER A 228 0.31 -3.61 -15.23
CA SER A 228 0.85 -4.01 -16.53
C SER A 228 0.07 -5.17 -17.17
N GLU A 229 -0.47 -6.07 -16.35
CA GLU A 229 -1.19 -7.27 -16.79
C GLU A 229 -2.46 -7.48 -15.91
N PRO A 230 -3.37 -6.49 -15.86
CA PRO A 230 -4.50 -6.49 -14.94
C PRO A 230 -5.41 -7.71 -15.07
N GLN A 231 -5.46 -8.35 -16.24
CA GLN A 231 -6.21 -9.59 -16.48
C GLN A 231 -5.77 -10.75 -15.58
N HIS A 232 -4.49 -10.83 -15.19
CA HIS A 232 -3.97 -11.89 -14.32
C HIS A 232 -4.53 -11.79 -12.90
N VAL A 233 -4.81 -10.58 -12.43
CA VAL A 233 -5.39 -10.35 -11.10
C VAL A 233 -6.91 -10.24 -11.12
N ALA A 234 -7.49 -9.66 -12.18
CA ALA A 234 -8.92 -9.36 -12.26
C ALA A 234 -9.79 -10.61 -12.13
N THR A 235 -9.45 -11.70 -12.81
CA THR A 235 -10.22 -12.95 -12.75
C THR A 235 -10.25 -13.55 -11.34
N ILE A 236 -9.10 -13.53 -10.65
CA ILE A 236 -8.97 -14.04 -9.28
C ILE A 236 -9.79 -13.17 -8.32
N ILE A 237 -9.65 -11.84 -8.43
CA ILE A 237 -10.40 -10.88 -7.63
C ILE A 237 -11.90 -11.03 -7.84
N SER A 238 -12.36 -11.09 -9.09
CA SER A 238 -13.79 -11.22 -9.42
C SER A 238 -14.38 -12.50 -8.85
N SER A 239 -13.68 -13.63 -9.00
CA SER A 239 -14.09 -14.91 -8.40
C SER A 239 -14.19 -14.82 -6.88
N PHE A 240 -13.17 -14.25 -6.23
CA PHE A 240 -13.16 -14.07 -4.77
C PHE A 240 -14.29 -13.16 -4.29
N LEU A 241 -14.56 -12.05 -4.99
CA LEU A 241 -15.62 -11.11 -4.64
C LEU A 241 -17.01 -11.72 -4.78
N GLN A 242 -17.25 -12.49 -5.85
CA GLN A 242 -18.55 -13.13 -6.13
C GLN A 242 -18.84 -14.32 -5.21
N HIS A 243 -17.82 -14.94 -4.64
CA HIS A 243 -18.00 -16.07 -3.74
C HIS A 243 -18.71 -15.64 -2.44
N LYS A 244 -19.95 -16.12 -2.24
CA LYS A 244 -20.76 -15.83 -1.05
C LYS A 244 -20.22 -16.62 0.14
N HIS A 245 -19.48 -15.96 1.01
CA HIS A 245 -19.21 -16.50 2.34
C HIS A 245 -20.30 -15.99 3.28
N MET A 246 -20.99 -16.92 3.96
CA MET A 246 -21.93 -16.54 5.01
C MET A 246 -21.14 -16.04 6.21
N LEU A 247 -21.31 -14.77 6.57
CA LEU A 247 -20.94 -14.30 7.89
C LEU A 247 -21.87 -15.01 8.89
N THR A 248 -21.33 -15.82 9.78
CA THR A 248 -22.07 -16.26 10.97
C THR A 248 -22.38 -15.00 11.77
N ALA A 249 -23.66 -14.64 11.84
CA ALA A 249 -24.12 -13.55 12.69
C ALA A 249 -23.63 -13.80 14.13
N LEU A 250 -23.01 -12.76 14.72
CA LEU A 250 -22.64 -12.73 16.13
C LEU A 250 -23.88 -12.71 17.02
#